data_AF-A0A4D9EE44-F1
#
_entry.id   AF-A0A4D9EE44-F1
#
_cell.length_a   1.000
_cell.length_b   1.000
_cell.length_c   1.000
_cell.angle_alpha   90.00
_cell.angle_beta   90.00
_cell.angle_gamma   90.00
#
_symmetry.space_group_name_H-M   'P 1'
#
loop_
_entity.id
_entity.type
_entity.pdbx_description
1 polymer ?
#
loop_
_entity_poly.entity_id
_entity_poly.type
_entity_poly.pdbx_seq_one_letter_code
_entity_poly.pdbx_strand_id
1 'polypeptide(L)'
;MHLSSLPFLLVLISGIFCQYDYDMGYFPDPDYPYVHSMMVPSTAVCAPECNCPETYPSAMYCDDLKLKSIPIVPAGIKYLYLRNNMIEGIEENAFDNVTDLQWLILDHNHLENSKIKGKVLSKLKSLKKLHINYNNLTEAVGPLANTMDDLQLSHNKITKVSANVLEGMVNLTVFYLQNNQLKTDSVSGALKGLKSLLYLDLSFNQFTKLPKGLPPALLMLYFNNNQITNIPDEYFQSLKALQYLHLSHNRLTDGGIPGNVFNISSLVELDLSFNMLKSIPTVNENLENFYLQVNQINKFPLSSFCKVVGPLTYSRVKYLRLDGNNLTQADLPQEMYNCLRVAADISLQ
;
A
#
# COMPACT_ATOMS: atom_id res chain seq x y z
N MET A 1 26.34 7.68 -11.84
CA MET A 1 25.66 6.97 -10.74
C MET A 1 24.46 7.81 -10.34
N HIS A 2 23.31 7.49 -10.90
CA HIS A 2 22.09 8.29 -10.81
C HIS A 2 21.40 8.11 -9.45
N LEU A 3 21.23 9.21 -8.71
CA LEU A 3 20.17 9.35 -7.72
C LEU A 3 18.89 9.71 -8.47
N SER A 4 17.88 8.85 -8.39
CA SER A 4 16.53 9.11 -8.89
C SER A 4 15.74 9.92 -7.88
N SER A 5 15.30 11.10 -8.32
CA SER A 5 14.31 11.96 -7.68
C SER A 5 12.95 11.27 -7.62
N LEU A 6 12.52 10.86 -6.42
CA LEU A 6 11.11 10.62 -6.11
C LEU A 6 10.50 11.94 -5.58
N PRO A 7 9.31 12.36 -6.04
CA PRO A 7 8.62 13.45 -5.39
C PRO A 7 8.09 12.99 -4.02
N PHE A 8 8.54 13.71 -2.99
CA PHE A 8 8.03 13.66 -1.62
C PHE A 8 6.51 13.91 -1.61
N LEU A 9 5.70 12.89 -1.33
CA LEU A 9 4.38 13.08 -0.71
C LEU A 9 3.90 11.77 -0.05
N LEU A 10 4.45 11.45 1.13
CA LEU A 10 4.02 10.30 1.95
C LEU A 10 3.90 10.64 3.45
N VAL A 11 3.80 11.93 3.81
CA VAL A 11 3.89 12.35 5.23
C VAL A 11 2.55 12.82 5.84
N LEU A 12 1.43 12.87 5.12
CA LEU A 12 0.19 13.48 5.66
C LEU A 12 -0.93 12.49 6.03
N ILE A 13 -0.62 11.40 6.74
CA ILE A 13 -1.66 10.64 7.49
C ILE A 13 -1.26 10.38 8.97
N SER A 14 -0.09 10.83 9.44
CA SER A 14 0.23 10.76 10.88
C SER A 14 1.07 11.94 11.34
N GLY A 15 0.43 13.00 11.84
CA GLY A 15 1.18 14.07 12.50
C GLY A 15 0.44 15.38 12.67
N ILE A 16 -0.48 15.47 13.64
CA ILE A 16 -0.88 16.70 14.34
C ILE A 16 -1.45 16.22 15.70
N PHE A 17 -1.01 16.57 16.91
CA PHE A 17 -0.34 17.74 17.45
C PHE A 17 0.65 17.35 18.57
N CYS A 18 1.83 17.96 18.58
CA CYS A 18 2.54 18.29 19.81
C CYS A 18 2.95 19.76 19.70
N GLN A 19 2.36 20.59 20.56
CA GLN A 19 2.97 21.80 21.13
C GLN A 19 1.92 22.46 22.02
N TYR A 20 2.19 22.50 23.33
CA TYR A 20 2.08 23.71 24.14
C TYR A 20 2.98 23.53 25.36
N ASP A 21 4.15 24.17 25.29
CA ASP A 21 4.91 24.60 26.45
C ASP A 21 4.18 25.81 27.05
N TYR A 22 3.89 25.77 28.36
CA TYR A 22 3.81 26.98 29.17
C TYR A 22 4.25 26.65 30.60
N ASP A 23 5.40 27.21 30.90
CA ASP A 23 6.07 27.35 32.18
C ASP A 23 5.19 28.17 33.16
N MET A 24 5.00 27.68 34.38
CA MET A 24 4.48 28.46 35.51
C MET A 24 4.91 27.80 36.82
N GLY A 25 5.94 28.39 37.43
CA GLY A 25 6.48 27.97 38.70
C GLY A 25 5.51 28.16 39.86
N TYR A 26 5.54 27.22 40.81
CA TYR A 26 5.04 27.40 42.17
C TYR A 26 5.98 26.69 43.15
N PHE A 27 6.39 27.42 44.18
CA PHE A 27 7.21 26.98 45.31
C PHE A 27 6.49 25.90 46.15
N PRO A 28 7.22 24.98 46.83
CA PRO A 28 6.61 23.93 47.63
C PRO A 28 6.22 24.43 49.04
N ASP A 29 4.99 24.13 49.46
CA ASP A 29 4.50 24.27 50.84
C ASP A 29 4.78 22.94 51.59
N PRO A 30 5.33 22.94 52.82
CA PRO A 30 5.92 21.74 53.42
C PRO A 30 4.98 21.13 54.46
N ASP A 31 3.79 20.66 54.08
CA ASP A 31 2.92 19.96 55.03
C ASP A 31 1.88 19.08 54.30
N TYR A 32 2.29 17.91 53.79
CA TYR A 32 1.37 16.76 53.65
C TYR A 32 2.14 15.43 53.70
N PRO A 33 1.64 14.41 54.41
CA PRO A 33 2.37 13.19 54.68
C PRO A 33 2.36 12.25 53.46
N TYR A 34 3.49 11.57 53.28
CA TYR A 34 3.72 10.46 52.36
C TYR A 34 2.45 9.69 51.97
N VAL A 35 1.93 9.99 50.78
CA VAL A 35 1.02 9.08 50.11
C VAL A 35 1.89 7.93 49.60
N HIS A 36 1.90 6.85 50.38
CA HIS A 36 2.36 5.54 49.93
C HIS A 36 1.62 5.26 48.61
N SER A 37 2.34 5.38 47.49
CA SER A 37 1.85 4.90 46.21
C SER A 37 1.52 3.44 46.45
N MET A 38 0.22 3.12 46.43
CA MET A 38 -0.24 1.74 46.47
C MET A 38 0.42 1.07 45.27
N MET A 39 1.45 0.26 45.55
CA MET A 39 1.94 -0.74 44.65
C MET A 39 0.73 -1.56 44.23
N VAL A 40 0.24 -1.31 43.02
CA VAL A 40 -0.71 -2.19 42.35
C VAL A 40 0.05 -3.51 42.17
N PRO A 41 -0.35 -4.60 42.84
CA PRO A 41 0.30 -5.88 42.62
C PRO A 41 -0.33 -6.49 41.38
N SER A 42 0.37 -6.38 40.25
CA SER A 42 0.38 -7.36 39.16
C SER A 42 1.04 -6.72 37.94
N THR A 43 2.35 -6.48 37.99
CA THR A 43 3.12 -6.40 36.75
C THR A 43 2.98 -7.77 36.11
N ALA A 44 2.18 -7.87 35.04
CA ALA A 44 2.23 -9.03 34.17
C ALA A 44 3.71 -9.24 33.83
N VAL A 45 4.29 -10.35 34.28
CA VAL A 45 5.73 -10.57 34.19
C VAL A 45 6.06 -10.62 32.71
N CYS A 46 6.77 -9.59 32.23
CA CYS A 46 7.26 -9.54 30.86
C CYS A 46 8.04 -10.81 30.54
N ALA A 47 8.04 -11.29 29.30
CA ALA A 47 8.92 -12.40 28.96
C ALA A 47 10.38 -11.99 29.24
N PRO A 48 11.18 -12.85 29.90
CA PRO A 48 12.54 -12.51 30.32
C PRO A 48 13.47 -12.02 29.20
N GLU A 49 13.26 -12.52 27.99
CA GLU A 49 14.01 -12.16 26.79
C GLU A 49 13.58 -10.81 26.19
N CYS A 50 12.39 -10.32 26.52
CA CYS A 50 11.80 -9.13 25.94
C CYS A 50 11.82 -7.93 26.89
N ASN A 51 11.57 -6.74 26.33
CA ASN A 51 11.48 -5.51 27.09
C ASN A 51 10.03 -4.99 27.14
N CYS A 52 9.53 -4.71 28.33
CA CYS A 52 8.23 -4.09 28.57
C CYS A 52 8.44 -2.79 29.37
N PRO A 53 8.45 -1.60 28.73
CA PRO A 53 8.72 -0.34 29.42
C PRO A 53 7.67 0.00 30.47
N GLU A 54 8.09 0.44 31.65
CA GLU A 54 7.16 0.85 32.73
C GLU A 54 6.28 2.04 32.33
N THR A 55 6.80 2.95 31.49
CA THR A 55 6.05 4.09 30.94
C THR A 55 4.97 3.68 29.94
N TYR A 56 5.09 2.47 29.37
CA TYR A 56 4.15 1.95 28.39
C TYR A 56 3.96 0.43 28.55
N PRO A 57 3.32 0.00 29.66
CA PRO A 57 3.31 -1.41 30.09
C PRO A 57 2.46 -2.31 29.18
N SER A 58 1.71 -1.72 28.24
CA SER A 58 0.94 -2.46 27.24
C SER A 58 1.74 -2.82 25.98
N ALA A 59 2.99 -2.39 25.86
CA ALA A 59 3.88 -2.82 24.79
C ALA A 59 4.93 -3.81 25.26
N MET A 60 5.24 -4.75 24.37
CA MET A 60 6.26 -5.76 24.54
C MET A 60 7.14 -5.76 23.30
N TYR A 61 8.42 -5.45 23.50
CA TYR A 61 9.44 -5.37 22.45
C TYR A 61 10.34 -6.59 22.52
N CYS A 62 10.33 -7.37 21.46
CA CYS A 62 11.10 -8.58 21.27
C CYS A 62 11.85 -8.56 19.93
N ASP A 63 12.12 -7.38 19.38
CA ASP A 63 12.81 -7.18 18.10
C ASP A 63 14.30 -7.57 18.21
N ASP A 64 14.89 -8.11 17.13
CA ASP A 64 16.34 -8.34 16.98
C ASP A 64 16.99 -9.31 18.00
N LEU A 65 16.21 -10.24 18.56
CA LEU A 65 16.65 -11.16 19.63
C LEU A 65 17.02 -12.57 19.14
N LYS A 66 16.96 -12.82 17.83
CA LYS A 66 17.17 -14.15 17.21
C LYS A 66 16.20 -15.22 17.75
N LEU A 67 14.99 -14.81 18.12
CA LEU A 67 13.94 -15.70 18.62
C LEU A 67 13.54 -16.69 17.54
N LYS A 68 13.36 -17.96 17.92
CA LYS A 68 12.89 -19.03 17.02
C LYS A 68 11.40 -19.30 17.13
N SER A 69 10.79 -18.81 18.19
CA SER A 69 9.36 -18.93 18.50
C SER A 69 8.87 -17.66 19.16
N ILE A 70 7.57 -17.43 19.10
CA ILE A 70 6.93 -16.35 19.85
C ILE A 70 7.05 -16.67 21.35
N PRO A 71 7.55 -15.74 22.18
CA PRO A 71 7.65 -15.94 23.63
C PRO A 71 6.26 -15.93 24.27
N ILE A 72 6.17 -16.29 25.55
CA ILE A 72 4.90 -16.20 26.28
C ILE A 72 4.48 -14.73 26.34
N VAL A 73 3.32 -14.42 25.76
CA VAL A 73 2.77 -13.06 25.76
C VAL A 73 1.87 -12.88 26.98
N PRO A 74 2.20 -11.98 27.94
CA PRO A 74 1.40 -11.77 29.13
C PRO A 74 0.05 -11.10 28.83
N ALA A 75 -0.91 -11.27 29.73
CA ALA A 75 -2.18 -10.54 29.66
C ALA A 75 -1.94 -9.03 29.78
N GLY A 76 -2.72 -8.23 29.05
CA GLY A 76 -2.63 -6.77 29.04
C GLY A 76 -1.73 -6.17 27.95
N ILE A 77 -0.92 -6.99 27.27
CA ILE A 77 -0.17 -6.56 26.08
C ILE A 77 -1.13 -6.25 24.92
N LYS A 78 -1.00 -5.05 24.38
CA LYS A 78 -1.76 -4.53 23.23
C LYS A 78 -0.88 -4.36 21.99
N TYR A 79 0.43 -4.19 22.18
CA TYR A 79 1.38 -3.92 21.10
C TYR A 79 2.57 -4.88 21.22
N LEU A 80 2.69 -5.80 20.28
CA LEU A 80 3.74 -6.82 20.27
C LEU A 80 4.64 -6.65 19.06
N TYR A 81 5.93 -6.46 19.31
CA TYR A 81 6.96 -6.27 18.29
C TYR A 81 7.93 -7.46 18.32
N LEU A 82 8.04 -8.18 17.21
CA LEU A 82 8.81 -9.41 17.05
C LEU A 82 9.64 -9.39 15.76
N ARG A 83 10.00 -8.20 15.26
CA ARG A 83 10.71 -8.01 14.00
C ARG A 83 12.13 -8.56 14.06
N ASN A 84 12.67 -8.88 12.88
CA ASN A 84 14.08 -9.26 12.71
C ASN A 84 14.48 -10.45 13.61
N ASN A 85 13.64 -11.49 13.63
CA ASN A 85 13.90 -12.71 14.37
C ASN A 85 13.99 -13.90 13.40
N MET A 86 14.06 -15.11 13.95
CA MET A 86 14.14 -16.38 13.22
C MET A 86 12.87 -17.21 13.42
N ILE A 87 11.72 -16.56 13.61
CA ILE A 87 10.45 -17.23 13.94
C ILE A 87 9.92 -17.93 12.69
N GLU A 88 9.78 -19.25 12.76
CA GLU A 88 9.35 -20.06 11.61
C GLU A 88 7.85 -20.38 11.62
N GLY A 89 7.21 -20.29 12.79
CA GLY A 89 5.81 -20.67 12.98
C GLY A 89 5.15 -19.98 14.17
N ILE A 90 3.86 -20.25 14.34
CA ILE A 90 3.05 -19.75 15.45
C ILE A 90 2.33 -20.95 16.06
N GLU A 91 2.63 -21.25 17.33
CA GLU A 91 1.99 -22.32 18.06
C GLU A 91 0.52 -21.97 18.41
N GLU A 92 -0.32 -22.99 18.58
CA GLU A 92 -1.78 -22.82 18.76
C GLU A 92 -2.14 -22.01 20.01
N ASN A 93 -1.31 -22.10 21.04
CA ASN A 93 -1.48 -21.45 22.35
C ASN A 93 -0.69 -20.14 22.49
N ALA A 94 0.00 -19.67 21.44
CA ALA A 94 0.90 -18.51 21.52
C ALA A 94 0.23 -17.23 22.03
N PHE A 95 -1.09 -17.09 21.84
CA PHE A 95 -1.87 -15.90 22.23
C PHE A 95 -3.04 -16.22 23.17
N ASP A 96 -3.06 -17.36 23.86
CA ASP A 96 -4.21 -17.76 24.70
C ASP A 96 -4.51 -16.78 25.84
N ASN A 97 -3.49 -16.09 26.36
CA ASN A 97 -3.62 -15.11 27.44
C ASN A 97 -3.94 -13.69 26.95
N VAL A 98 -4.02 -13.46 25.63
CA VAL A 98 -4.08 -12.12 25.03
C VAL A 98 -5.41 -11.91 24.33
N THR A 99 -6.30 -11.12 24.94
CA THR A 99 -7.63 -10.81 24.39
C THR A 99 -7.67 -9.50 23.59
N ASP A 100 -6.78 -8.57 23.92
CA ASP A 100 -6.89 -7.16 23.51
C ASP A 100 -5.72 -6.71 22.61
N LEU A 101 -4.98 -7.66 22.01
CA LEU A 101 -3.88 -7.34 21.12
C LEU A 101 -4.39 -6.50 19.94
N GLN A 102 -3.80 -5.32 19.76
CA GLN A 102 -4.16 -4.41 18.68
C GLN A 102 -3.12 -4.48 17.56
N TRP A 103 -1.83 -4.52 17.90
CA TRP A 103 -0.74 -4.55 16.93
C TRP A 103 0.11 -5.80 17.13
N LEU A 104 0.34 -6.51 16.02
CA LEU A 104 1.25 -7.64 15.94
C LEU A 104 2.21 -7.43 14.77
N ILE A 105 3.48 -7.21 15.09
CA ILE A 105 4.52 -6.87 14.12
C ILE A 105 5.53 -8.01 14.07
N LEU A 106 5.54 -8.74 12.94
CA LEU A 106 6.30 -9.96 12.68
C LEU A 106 7.19 -9.83 11.44
N ASP A 107 7.45 -8.61 10.98
CA ASP A 107 8.28 -8.37 9.79
C ASP A 107 9.68 -9.01 9.92
N HIS A 108 10.26 -9.44 8.80
CA HIS A 108 11.61 -10.00 8.76
C HIS A 108 11.77 -11.20 9.69
N ASN A 109 11.00 -12.25 9.41
CA ASN A 109 11.05 -13.54 10.07
C ASN A 109 11.11 -14.67 9.02
N HIS A 110 10.87 -15.92 9.43
CA HIS A 110 10.90 -17.09 8.56
C HIS A 110 9.56 -17.83 8.56
N LEU A 111 8.45 -17.12 8.78
CA LEU A 111 7.13 -17.71 8.93
C LEU A 111 6.70 -18.47 7.68
N GLU A 112 6.22 -19.70 7.89
CA GLU A 112 5.69 -20.58 6.85
C GLU A 112 4.26 -21.01 7.20
N ASN A 113 3.37 -21.06 6.21
CA ASN A 113 1.98 -21.47 6.43
C ASN A 113 1.84 -22.84 7.14
N SER A 114 2.74 -23.80 6.87
CA SER A 114 2.74 -25.15 7.47
C SER A 114 3.09 -25.18 8.97
N LYS A 115 3.73 -24.13 9.46
CA LYS A 115 4.18 -23.99 10.85
C LYS A 115 3.29 -23.04 11.66
N ILE A 116 2.32 -22.39 11.04
CA ILE A 116 1.25 -21.66 11.74
C ILE A 116 0.17 -22.66 12.10
N LYS A 117 0.06 -22.98 13.40
CA LYS A 117 -0.84 -24.03 13.89
C LYS A 117 -2.25 -23.49 14.15
N GLY A 118 -3.24 -24.30 13.76
CA GLY A 118 -4.66 -24.01 13.97
C GLY A 118 -5.11 -22.69 13.33
N LYS A 119 -6.14 -22.07 13.93
CA LYS A 119 -6.63 -20.74 13.55
C LYS A 119 -6.19 -19.69 14.57
N VAL A 120 -4.93 -19.73 14.97
CA VAL A 120 -4.40 -18.94 16.09
C VAL A 120 -4.66 -17.43 15.94
N LEU A 121 -4.47 -16.86 14.74
CA LEU A 121 -4.74 -15.44 14.49
C LEU A 121 -6.22 -15.06 14.57
N SER A 122 -7.13 -16.02 14.41
CA SER A 122 -8.56 -15.76 14.54
C SER A 122 -8.99 -15.49 15.98
N LYS A 123 -8.15 -15.84 16.98
CA LYS A 123 -8.39 -15.53 18.40
C LYS A 123 -8.22 -14.03 18.71
N LEU A 124 -7.41 -13.32 17.91
CA LEU A 124 -7.06 -11.92 18.11
C LEU A 124 -8.15 -10.96 17.60
N LYS A 125 -9.32 -10.93 18.25
CA LYS A 125 -10.50 -10.19 17.77
C LYS A 125 -10.35 -8.66 17.75
N SER A 126 -9.41 -8.13 18.52
CA SER A 126 -9.14 -6.69 18.65
C SER A 126 -8.02 -6.19 17.73
N LEU A 127 -7.46 -7.07 16.88
CA LEU A 127 -6.31 -6.76 16.06
C LEU A 127 -6.65 -5.76 14.95
N LYS A 128 -5.92 -4.65 14.94
CA LYS A 128 -6.04 -3.56 13.96
C LYS A 128 -4.91 -3.57 12.94
N LYS A 129 -3.70 -3.86 13.42
CA LYS A 129 -2.47 -3.83 12.63
C LYS A 129 -1.77 -5.18 12.67
N LEU A 130 -1.52 -5.72 11.48
CA LEU A 130 -0.77 -6.96 11.30
C LEU A 130 0.27 -6.77 10.22
N HIS A 131 1.54 -6.76 10.63
CA HIS A 131 2.67 -6.63 9.73
C HIS A 131 3.41 -7.96 9.70
N ILE A 132 3.42 -8.64 8.56
CA ILE A 132 4.14 -9.91 8.33
C ILE A 132 4.89 -9.83 7.00
N ASN A 133 5.54 -8.70 6.74
CA ASN A 133 6.37 -8.52 5.56
C ASN A 133 7.65 -9.36 5.68
N TYR A 134 8.31 -9.64 4.56
CA TYR A 134 9.63 -10.32 4.56
C TYR A 134 9.61 -11.64 5.33
N ASN A 135 8.73 -12.55 4.92
CA ASN A 135 8.56 -13.88 5.47
C ASN A 135 8.48 -14.92 4.34
N ASN A 136 8.15 -16.18 4.65
CA ASN A 136 8.11 -17.28 3.68
C ASN A 136 6.67 -17.78 3.42
N LEU A 137 5.67 -16.91 3.56
CA LEU A 137 4.26 -17.28 3.40
C LEU A 137 3.93 -17.57 1.93
N THR A 138 3.25 -18.68 1.66
CA THR A 138 2.74 -19.09 0.35
C THR A 138 1.26 -18.75 0.13
N GLU A 139 0.52 -18.49 1.21
CA GLU A 139 -0.88 -18.03 1.21
C GLU A 139 -1.09 -16.97 2.28
N ALA A 140 -2.05 -16.06 2.07
CA ALA A 140 -2.43 -15.09 3.09
C ALA A 140 -3.00 -15.80 4.34
N VAL A 141 -2.56 -15.35 5.53
CA VAL A 141 -2.96 -15.95 6.80
C VAL A 141 -4.32 -15.42 7.27
N GLY A 142 -5.19 -16.31 7.73
CA GLY A 142 -6.53 -15.94 8.23
C GLY A 142 -7.35 -17.14 8.71
N PRO A 143 -8.60 -16.92 9.18
CA PRO A 143 -9.33 -15.66 9.21
C PRO A 143 -8.73 -14.65 10.19
N LEU A 144 -8.80 -13.37 9.83
CA LEU A 144 -8.34 -12.24 10.66
C LEU A 144 -9.53 -11.48 11.25
N ALA A 145 -9.26 -10.53 12.15
CA ALA A 145 -10.30 -9.69 12.73
C ALA A 145 -10.87 -8.70 11.70
N ASN A 146 -12.15 -8.37 11.86
CA ASN A 146 -12.82 -7.34 11.05
C ASN A 146 -12.46 -5.91 11.48
N THR A 147 -11.74 -5.76 12.60
CA THR A 147 -11.22 -4.50 13.15
C THR A 147 -9.94 -4.02 12.45
N MET A 148 -9.39 -4.83 11.54
CA MET A 148 -8.17 -4.53 10.77
C MET A 148 -8.29 -3.22 9.98
N ASP A 149 -7.28 -2.36 10.11
CA ASP A 149 -7.13 -1.09 9.37
C ASP A 149 -5.82 -1.00 8.56
N ASP A 150 -4.77 -1.75 8.94
CA ASP A 150 -3.46 -1.84 8.28
C ASP A 150 -2.96 -3.30 8.23
N LEU A 151 -2.94 -3.88 7.02
CA LEU A 151 -2.46 -5.24 6.75
C LEU A 151 -1.30 -5.23 5.76
N GLN A 152 -0.16 -5.78 6.17
CA GLN A 152 1.04 -5.80 5.36
C GLN A 152 1.58 -7.22 5.17
N LEU A 153 1.63 -7.66 3.92
CA LEU A 153 2.03 -9.01 3.52
C LEU A 153 3.05 -8.98 2.38
N SER A 154 3.76 -7.86 2.21
CA SER A 154 4.74 -7.68 1.14
C SER A 154 5.97 -8.57 1.32
N HIS A 155 6.71 -8.82 0.24
CA HIS A 155 7.95 -9.62 0.27
C HIS A 155 7.74 -11.01 0.90
N ASN A 156 6.75 -11.74 0.39
CA ASN A 156 6.50 -13.14 0.73
C ASN A 156 6.49 -13.98 -0.57
N LYS A 157 5.95 -15.19 -0.51
CA LYS A 157 5.76 -16.09 -1.66
C LYS A 157 4.27 -16.34 -1.93
N ILE A 158 3.41 -15.37 -1.59
CA ILE A 158 1.96 -15.57 -1.60
C ILE A 158 1.47 -15.78 -3.03
N THR A 159 0.79 -16.90 -3.24
CA THR A 159 0.19 -17.27 -4.53
C THR A 159 -1.32 -17.06 -4.55
N LYS A 160 -1.96 -16.90 -3.38
CA LYS A 160 -3.41 -16.74 -3.25
C LYS A 160 -3.80 -15.94 -2.00
N VAL A 161 -4.81 -15.08 -2.15
CA VAL A 161 -5.53 -14.40 -1.07
C VAL A 161 -7.00 -14.79 -1.16
N SER A 162 -7.42 -15.71 -0.30
CA SER A 162 -8.80 -16.22 -0.31
C SER A 162 -9.77 -15.19 0.30
N ALA A 163 -11.01 -15.12 -0.23
CA ALA A 163 -11.99 -14.11 0.17
C ALA A 163 -12.34 -14.14 1.67
N ASN A 164 -12.34 -15.33 2.28
CA ASN A 164 -12.59 -15.53 3.71
C ASN A 164 -11.50 -14.92 4.61
N VAL A 165 -10.30 -14.65 4.09
CA VAL A 165 -9.23 -13.98 4.86
C VAL A 165 -9.56 -12.52 5.10
N LEU A 166 -10.21 -11.87 4.13
CA LEU A 166 -10.51 -10.43 4.11
C LEU A 166 -11.97 -10.11 4.44
N GLU A 167 -12.75 -11.13 4.77
CA GLU A 167 -14.19 -11.00 4.97
C GLU A 167 -14.50 -10.05 6.13
N GLY A 168 -15.34 -9.05 5.85
CA GLY A 168 -15.79 -8.07 6.85
C GLY A 168 -14.79 -6.96 7.20
N MET A 169 -13.60 -6.92 6.59
CA MET A 169 -12.61 -5.85 6.79
C MET A 169 -12.99 -4.53 6.12
N VAL A 170 -14.10 -3.94 6.56
CA VAL A 170 -14.63 -2.70 5.98
C VAL A 170 -13.80 -1.46 6.34
N ASN A 171 -12.96 -1.55 7.37
CA ASN A 171 -12.11 -0.44 7.84
C ASN A 171 -10.68 -0.48 7.29
N LEU A 172 -10.31 -1.52 6.52
CA LEU A 172 -8.97 -1.64 5.96
C LEU A 172 -8.73 -0.50 4.96
N THR A 173 -7.73 0.35 5.23
CA THR A 173 -7.42 1.52 4.42
C THR A 173 -6.20 1.33 3.53
N VAL A 174 -5.25 0.51 3.98
CA VAL A 174 -3.98 0.25 3.30
C VAL A 174 -3.75 -1.25 3.24
N PHE A 175 -3.39 -1.73 2.04
CA PHE A 175 -3.03 -3.13 1.84
C PHE A 175 -1.82 -3.29 0.93
N TYR A 176 -0.72 -3.78 1.51
CA TYR A 176 0.54 -4.05 0.83
C TYR A 176 0.65 -5.54 0.48
N LEU A 177 0.75 -5.84 -0.82
CA LEU A 177 0.91 -7.18 -1.37
C LEU A 177 2.03 -7.26 -2.41
N GLN A 178 2.85 -6.22 -2.55
CA GLN A 178 3.96 -6.19 -3.48
C GLN A 178 5.04 -7.22 -3.17
N ASN A 179 5.79 -7.62 -4.19
CA ASN A 179 6.84 -8.64 -4.08
C ASN A 179 6.28 -9.98 -3.56
N ASN A 180 5.29 -10.51 -4.28
CA ASN A 180 4.69 -11.83 -4.05
C ASN A 180 4.60 -12.60 -5.37
N GLN A 181 3.86 -13.71 -5.38
CA GLN A 181 3.69 -14.58 -6.55
C GLN A 181 2.22 -14.63 -6.99
N LEU A 182 1.48 -13.54 -6.79
CA LEU A 182 0.07 -13.44 -7.12
C LEU A 182 -0.16 -13.43 -8.62
N LYS A 183 -1.19 -14.14 -9.05
CA LYS A 183 -1.68 -14.19 -10.43
C LYS A 183 -3.09 -13.60 -10.49
N THR A 184 -3.64 -13.44 -11.68
CA THR A 184 -4.96 -12.82 -11.92
C THR A 184 -6.08 -13.33 -11.02
N ASP A 185 -6.21 -14.65 -10.88
CA ASP A 185 -7.30 -15.27 -10.11
C ASP A 185 -7.00 -15.35 -8.61
N SER A 186 -5.78 -15.01 -8.19
CA SER A 186 -5.31 -15.13 -6.81
C SER A 186 -6.01 -14.20 -5.83
N VAL A 187 -6.55 -13.07 -6.30
CA VAL A 187 -7.22 -12.04 -5.47
C VAL A 187 -8.62 -11.67 -6.00
N SER A 188 -9.07 -12.31 -7.09
CA SER A 188 -10.31 -11.96 -7.76
C SER A 188 -11.52 -12.17 -6.85
N GLY A 189 -12.28 -11.10 -6.61
CA GLY A 189 -13.42 -11.08 -5.70
C GLY A 189 -13.08 -10.96 -4.20
N ALA A 190 -11.87 -11.33 -3.78
CA ALA A 190 -11.44 -11.23 -2.38
C ALA A 190 -11.38 -9.77 -1.90
N LEU A 191 -11.01 -8.85 -2.79
CA LEU A 191 -10.86 -7.42 -2.47
C LEU A 191 -12.20 -6.67 -2.45
N LYS A 192 -13.27 -7.20 -3.05
CA LYS A 192 -14.53 -6.47 -3.29
C LYS A 192 -15.17 -5.91 -2.02
N GLY A 193 -14.98 -6.58 -0.89
CA GLY A 193 -15.56 -6.21 0.41
C GLY A 193 -14.84 -5.06 1.14
N LEU A 194 -13.65 -4.65 0.68
CA LEU A 194 -12.79 -3.68 1.36
C LEU A 194 -13.22 -2.24 1.07
N LYS A 195 -14.38 -1.84 1.60
CA LYS A 195 -15.08 -0.59 1.23
C LYS A 195 -14.31 0.69 1.49
N SER A 196 -13.40 0.70 2.46
CA SER A 196 -12.58 1.87 2.82
C SER A 196 -11.13 1.78 2.31
N LEU A 197 -10.80 0.84 1.42
CA LEU A 197 -9.44 0.67 0.92
C LEU A 197 -9.06 1.83 0.00
N LEU A 198 -8.06 2.62 0.43
CA LEU A 198 -7.56 3.79 -0.29
C LEU A 198 -6.28 3.47 -1.07
N TYR A 199 -5.43 2.62 -0.51
CA TYR A 199 -4.13 2.26 -1.08
C TYR A 199 -4.03 0.75 -1.28
N LEU A 200 -3.72 0.34 -2.51
CA LEU A 200 -3.46 -1.05 -2.86
C LEU A 200 -2.21 -1.17 -3.73
N ASP A 201 -1.21 -1.88 -3.22
CA ASP A 201 0.01 -2.19 -3.96
C ASP A 201 0.09 -3.69 -4.32
N LEU A 202 -0.03 -3.96 -5.62
CA LEU A 202 0.10 -5.28 -6.25
C LEU A 202 1.30 -5.34 -7.20
N SER A 203 2.26 -4.42 -7.04
CA SER A 203 3.48 -4.39 -7.85
C SER A 203 4.37 -5.61 -7.60
N PHE A 204 5.29 -5.91 -8.53
CA PHE A 204 6.23 -7.02 -8.41
C PHE A 204 5.53 -8.36 -8.10
N ASN A 205 4.56 -8.71 -8.94
CA ASN A 205 3.81 -9.96 -8.87
C ASN A 205 3.81 -10.64 -10.26
N GLN A 206 2.90 -11.58 -10.50
CA GLN A 206 2.81 -12.35 -11.74
C GLN A 206 1.45 -12.14 -12.44
N PHE A 207 0.85 -10.96 -12.30
CA PHE A 207 -0.43 -10.64 -12.95
C PHE A 207 -0.26 -10.58 -14.47
N THR A 208 -1.03 -11.39 -15.19
CA THR A 208 -1.13 -11.34 -16.67
C THR A 208 -2.34 -10.55 -17.14
N LYS A 209 -3.32 -10.36 -16.25
CA LYS A 209 -4.54 -9.55 -16.40
C LYS A 209 -4.84 -8.87 -15.08
N LEU A 210 -5.64 -7.82 -15.13
CA LEU A 210 -6.11 -7.11 -13.94
C LEU A 210 -7.17 -7.95 -13.17
N PRO A 211 -7.14 -7.96 -11.82
CA PRO A 211 -8.03 -8.77 -11.00
C PRO A 211 -9.44 -8.18 -10.88
N LYS A 212 -10.49 -9.00 -10.94
CA LYS A 212 -11.86 -8.48 -10.83
C LYS A 212 -12.21 -8.05 -9.41
N GLY A 213 -13.06 -7.02 -9.30
CA GLY A 213 -13.67 -6.60 -8.04
C GLY A 213 -12.77 -5.73 -7.16
N LEU A 214 -12.06 -4.79 -7.78
CA LEU A 214 -11.34 -3.75 -7.04
C LEU A 214 -12.32 -2.87 -6.22
N PRO A 215 -11.94 -2.43 -5.01
CA PRO A 215 -12.75 -1.53 -4.21
C PRO A 215 -12.96 -0.17 -4.86
N PRO A 216 -14.18 0.41 -4.77
CA PRO A 216 -14.49 1.69 -5.42
C PRO A 216 -13.83 2.92 -4.76
N ALA A 217 -13.37 2.79 -3.51
CA ALA A 217 -12.77 3.88 -2.74
C ALA A 217 -11.26 4.10 -3.02
N LEU A 218 -10.65 3.26 -3.88
CA LEU A 218 -9.23 3.33 -4.17
C LEU A 218 -8.81 4.71 -4.69
N LEU A 219 -7.79 5.29 -4.06
CA LEU A 219 -7.10 6.50 -4.45
C LEU A 219 -5.81 6.20 -5.20
N MET A 220 -5.09 5.16 -4.74
CA MET A 220 -3.77 4.77 -5.25
C MET A 220 -3.74 3.28 -5.57
N LEU A 221 -3.36 2.95 -6.80
CA LEU A 221 -3.37 1.59 -7.32
C LEU A 221 -2.10 1.30 -8.12
N TYR A 222 -1.30 0.35 -7.63
CA TYR A 222 -0.02 -0.01 -8.22
C TYR A 222 -0.04 -1.43 -8.76
N PHE A 223 0.29 -1.56 -10.05
CA PHE A 223 0.45 -2.82 -10.77
C PHE A 223 1.82 -2.90 -11.48
N ASN A 224 2.77 -2.06 -11.08
CA ASN A 224 4.09 -2.00 -11.70
C ASN A 224 4.81 -3.35 -11.64
N ASN A 225 5.68 -3.64 -12.61
CA ASN A 225 6.49 -4.86 -12.61
C ASN A 225 5.61 -6.13 -12.54
N ASN A 226 4.70 -6.23 -13.50
CA ASN A 226 3.85 -7.40 -13.72
C ASN A 226 3.97 -7.85 -15.20
N GLN A 227 3.06 -8.69 -15.66
CA GLN A 227 3.05 -9.25 -17.01
C GLN A 227 1.73 -8.95 -17.72
N ILE A 228 1.08 -7.83 -17.36
CA ILE A 228 -0.25 -7.45 -17.86
C ILE A 228 -0.15 -7.14 -19.34
N THR A 229 -1.00 -7.80 -20.13
CA THR A 229 -1.04 -7.63 -21.59
C THR A 229 -2.29 -6.89 -22.06
N ASN A 230 -3.38 -6.95 -21.30
CA ASN A 230 -4.68 -6.43 -21.68
C ASN A 230 -5.44 -5.86 -20.49
N ILE A 231 -6.18 -4.79 -20.73
CA ILE A 231 -7.09 -4.12 -19.80
C ILE A 231 -8.51 -4.33 -20.32
N PRO A 232 -9.46 -4.80 -19.49
CA PRO A 232 -10.86 -4.91 -19.91
C PRO A 232 -11.50 -3.54 -20.20
N ASP A 233 -12.53 -3.53 -21.05
CA ASP A 233 -13.34 -2.33 -21.29
C ASP A 233 -13.92 -1.79 -19.98
N GLU A 234 -13.92 -0.46 -19.86
CA GLU A 234 -14.48 0.28 -18.73
C GLU A 234 -13.92 -0.12 -17.34
N TYR A 235 -12.79 -0.81 -17.29
CA TYR A 235 -12.31 -1.46 -16.07
C TYR A 235 -12.12 -0.49 -14.88
N PHE A 236 -11.59 0.70 -15.13
CA PHE A 236 -11.37 1.73 -14.10
C PHE A 236 -12.55 2.68 -13.93
N GLN A 237 -13.63 2.56 -14.72
CA GLN A 237 -14.72 3.53 -14.72
C GLN A 237 -15.51 3.56 -13.40
N SER A 238 -15.48 2.47 -12.61
CA SER A 238 -16.10 2.43 -11.28
C SER A 238 -15.23 3.07 -10.19
N LEU A 239 -13.93 3.28 -10.43
CA LEU A 239 -12.97 3.81 -9.45
C LEU A 239 -12.98 5.34 -9.48
N LYS A 240 -14.11 5.94 -9.09
CA LYS A 240 -14.33 7.39 -9.21
C LYS A 240 -13.38 8.24 -8.36
N ALA A 241 -12.75 7.66 -7.34
CA ALA A 241 -11.81 8.35 -6.48
C ALA A 241 -10.34 8.19 -6.91
N LEU A 242 -10.05 7.38 -7.93
CA LEU A 242 -8.67 7.02 -8.31
C LEU A 242 -7.88 8.23 -8.80
N GLN A 243 -6.75 8.50 -8.13
CA GLN A 243 -5.86 9.63 -8.44
C GLN A 243 -4.51 9.18 -9.01
N TYR A 244 -3.99 8.05 -8.54
CA TYR A 244 -2.67 7.53 -8.94
C TYR A 244 -2.82 6.10 -9.46
N LEU A 245 -2.48 5.90 -10.73
CA LEU A 245 -2.50 4.59 -11.37
C LEU A 245 -1.14 4.32 -12.00
N HIS A 246 -0.45 3.30 -11.49
CA HIS A 246 0.83 2.89 -12.04
C HIS A 246 0.76 1.48 -12.62
N LEU A 247 1.15 1.36 -13.88
CA LEU A 247 1.14 0.15 -14.71
C LEU A 247 2.47 0.00 -15.46
N SER A 248 3.55 0.61 -14.97
CA SER A 248 4.85 0.54 -15.60
C SER A 248 5.47 -0.84 -15.54
N HIS A 249 6.43 -1.14 -16.42
CA HIS A 249 7.08 -2.45 -16.50
C HIS A 249 6.05 -3.59 -16.63
N ASN A 250 5.16 -3.45 -17.62
CA ASN A 250 4.20 -4.47 -18.00
C ASN A 250 4.41 -4.83 -19.48
N ARG A 251 3.43 -5.52 -20.08
CA ARG A 251 3.48 -5.97 -21.48
C ARG A 251 2.32 -5.39 -22.29
N LEU A 252 1.87 -4.18 -21.94
CA LEU A 252 0.77 -3.51 -22.61
C LEU A 252 1.16 -3.12 -24.04
N THR A 253 0.23 -3.32 -24.96
CA THR A 253 0.30 -2.88 -26.35
C THR A 253 -0.98 -2.11 -26.67
N ASP A 254 -1.02 -1.37 -27.77
CA ASP A 254 -2.20 -0.62 -28.21
C ASP A 254 -3.47 -1.50 -28.27
N GLY A 255 -3.36 -2.72 -28.78
CA GLY A 255 -4.49 -3.67 -28.87
C GLY A 255 -4.98 -4.18 -27.51
N GLY A 256 -4.18 -4.02 -26.45
CA GLY A 256 -4.54 -4.38 -25.08
C GLY A 256 -5.11 -3.23 -24.26
N ILE A 257 -5.22 -2.02 -24.83
CA ILE A 257 -5.76 -0.83 -24.17
C ILE A 257 -7.04 -0.40 -24.91
N PRO A 258 -8.21 -0.55 -24.28
CA PRO A 258 -9.44 0.01 -24.81
C PRO A 258 -9.38 1.54 -24.89
N GLY A 259 -9.93 2.11 -25.97
CA GLY A 259 -9.66 3.51 -26.35
C GLY A 259 -10.01 4.59 -25.32
N ASN A 260 -10.92 4.34 -24.37
CA ASN A 260 -11.33 5.29 -23.33
C ASN A 260 -11.06 4.80 -21.90
N VAL A 261 -10.24 3.76 -21.72
CA VAL A 261 -10.11 3.11 -20.40
C VAL A 261 -9.46 4.00 -19.35
N PHE A 262 -8.59 4.93 -19.76
CA PHE A 262 -7.92 5.91 -18.89
C PHE A 262 -8.60 7.29 -18.88
N ASN A 263 -9.77 7.44 -19.50
CA ASN A 263 -10.55 8.67 -19.39
C ASN A 263 -11.29 8.70 -18.03
N ILE A 264 -10.52 9.01 -16.98
CA ILE A 264 -10.95 9.05 -15.58
C ILE A 264 -10.76 10.48 -15.07
N SER A 265 -11.84 11.16 -14.68
CA SER A 265 -11.82 12.59 -14.34
C SER A 265 -11.07 12.94 -13.06
N SER A 266 -10.87 11.97 -12.17
CA SER A 266 -10.15 12.11 -10.90
C SER A 266 -8.66 11.79 -11.00
N LEU A 267 -8.21 11.22 -12.11
CA LEU A 267 -6.83 10.76 -12.26
C LEU A 267 -5.89 11.95 -12.40
N VAL A 268 -4.89 12.01 -11.53
CA VAL A 268 -3.86 13.05 -11.49
C VAL A 268 -2.57 12.53 -12.13
N GLU A 269 -2.26 11.25 -11.89
CA GLU A 269 -1.03 10.62 -12.36
C GLU A 269 -1.27 9.25 -12.98
N LEU A 270 -0.68 9.06 -14.16
CA LEU A 270 -0.69 7.80 -14.89
C LEU A 270 0.73 7.42 -15.31
N ASP A 271 1.19 6.26 -14.85
CA ASP A 271 2.47 5.68 -15.29
C ASP A 271 2.26 4.44 -16.15
N LEU A 272 2.62 4.56 -17.43
CA LEU A 272 2.62 3.50 -18.45
C LEU A 272 4.02 3.28 -19.03
N SER A 273 5.06 3.77 -18.36
CA SER A 273 6.44 3.61 -18.81
C SER A 273 6.87 2.14 -18.88
N PHE A 274 7.89 1.83 -19.69
CA PHE A 274 8.39 0.46 -19.86
C PHE A 274 7.29 -0.54 -20.24
N ASN A 275 6.52 -0.20 -21.28
CA ASN A 275 5.56 -1.08 -21.94
C ASN A 275 5.92 -1.21 -23.43
N MET A 276 4.99 -1.67 -24.28
CA MET A 276 5.19 -1.85 -25.72
C MET A 276 4.18 -1.04 -26.53
N LEU A 277 3.85 0.17 -26.05
CA LEU A 277 2.87 1.06 -26.69
C LEU A 277 3.45 1.70 -27.94
N LYS A 278 2.67 1.76 -29.03
CA LYS A 278 3.02 2.43 -30.29
C LYS A 278 2.29 3.76 -30.46
N SER A 279 1.24 3.99 -29.68
CA SER A 279 0.49 5.24 -29.64
C SER A 279 0.27 5.72 -28.21
N ILE A 280 0.04 7.03 -28.08
CA ILE A 280 -0.33 7.66 -26.81
C ILE A 280 -1.82 7.36 -26.56
N PRO A 281 -2.19 6.66 -25.47
CA PRO A 281 -3.59 6.36 -25.19
C PRO A 281 -4.35 7.61 -24.75
N THR A 282 -5.65 7.66 -25.04
CA THR A 282 -6.51 8.79 -24.67
C THR A 282 -6.70 8.87 -23.16
N VAL A 283 -6.49 10.06 -22.60
CA VAL A 283 -6.64 10.36 -21.17
C VAL A 283 -7.68 11.45 -20.95
N ASN A 284 -8.07 11.65 -19.70
CA ASN A 284 -8.91 12.79 -19.33
C ASN A 284 -8.09 14.09 -19.35
N GLU A 285 -8.74 15.20 -19.68
CA GLU A 285 -8.11 16.52 -19.69
C GLU A 285 -7.58 16.95 -18.31
N ASN A 286 -8.05 16.36 -17.20
CA ASN A 286 -7.57 16.67 -15.84
C ASN A 286 -6.22 16.04 -15.45
N LEU A 287 -5.70 15.09 -16.24
CA LEU A 287 -4.43 14.41 -15.91
C LEU A 287 -3.28 15.43 -15.83
N GLU A 288 -2.45 15.34 -14.80
CA GLU A 288 -1.32 16.27 -14.59
C GLU A 288 0.04 15.64 -14.92
N ASN A 289 0.25 14.38 -14.53
CA ASN A 289 1.53 13.68 -14.72
C ASN A 289 1.31 12.45 -15.59
N PHE A 290 2.02 12.38 -16.73
CA PHE A 290 1.89 11.27 -17.66
C PHE A 290 3.25 10.70 -18.07
N TYR A 291 3.52 9.48 -17.62
CA TYR A 291 4.76 8.78 -17.86
C TYR A 291 4.59 7.70 -18.93
N LEU A 292 5.29 7.86 -20.05
CA LEU A 292 5.25 6.98 -21.22
C LEU A 292 6.66 6.63 -21.70
N GLN A 293 7.70 6.94 -20.92
CA GLN A 293 9.08 6.68 -21.30
C GLN A 293 9.34 5.19 -21.54
N VAL A 294 10.26 4.89 -22.45
CA VAL A 294 10.67 3.52 -22.83
C VAL A 294 9.46 2.69 -23.31
N ASN A 295 8.83 3.17 -24.38
CA ASN A 295 7.80 2.46 -25.15
C ASN A 295 8.25 2.37 -26.63
N GLN A 296 7.33 2.24 -27.57
CA GLN A 296 7.58 2.20 -29.03
C GLN A 296 6.77 3.28 -29.77
N ILE A 297 6.43 4.38 -29.08
CA ILE A 297 5.54 5.42 -29.58
C ILE A 297 6.21 6.13 -30.73
N ASN A 298 5.49 6.29 -31.85
CA ASN A 298 5.99 6.94 -33.07
C ASN A 298 5.08 8.02 -33.64
N LYS A 299 3.99 8.34 -32.94
CA LYS A 299 3.04 9.40 -33.30
C LYS A 299 2.61 10.17 -32.08
N PHE A 300 2.39 11.48 -32.25
CA PHE A 300 1.87 12.37 -31.23
C PHE A 300 0.45 12.86 -31.57
N PRO A 301 -0.60 12.06 -31.32
CA PRO A 301 -1.98 12.48 -31.57
C PRO A 301 -2.49 13.44 -30.49
N LEU A 302 -2.79 14.69 -30.86
CA LEU A 302 -3.34 15.68 -29.93
C LEU A 302 -4.70 15.29 -29.34
N SER A 303 -5.47 14.50 -30.08
CA SER A 303 -6.76 13.97 -29.64
C SER A 303 -6.66 13.06 -28.40
N SER A 304 -5.47 12.54 -28.08
CA SER A 304 -5.25 11.75 -26.87
C SER A 304 -5.26 12.60 -25.59
N PHE A 305 -5.06 13.92 -25.72
CA PHE A 305 -4.99 14.85 -24.59
C PHE A 305 -6.20 15.78 -24.53
N CYS A 306 -6.69 16.27 -25.68
CA CYS A 306 -7.81 17.21 -25.75
C CYS A 306 -8.84 16.74 -26.77
N LYS A 307 -10.12 16.74 -26.40
CA LYS A 307 -11.21 16.45 -27.36
C LYS A 307 -11.57 17.69 -28.17
N VAL A 308 -11.62 18.83 -27.51
CA VAL A 308 -11.87 20.15 -28.10
C VAL A 308 -10.95 21.15 -27.44
N VAL A 309 -10.27 21.97 -28.24
CA VAL A 309 -9.35 22.98 -27.74
C VAL A 309 -10.07 24.34 -27.70
N GLY A 310 -10.02 25.00 -26.55
CA GLY A 310 -10.67 26.29 -26.33
C GLY A 310 -10.11 27.03 -25.11
N PRO A 311 -10.59 28.25 -24.83
CA PRO A 311 -10.06 29.07 -23.73
C PRO A 311 -10.18 28.41 -22.34
N LEU A 312 -11.17 27.54 -22.14
CA LEU A 312 -11.41 26.80 -20.89
C LEU A 312 -11.25 25.29 -21.05
N THR A 313 -11.12 24.76 -22.28
CA THR A 313 -11.02 23.34 -22.59
C THR A 313 -9.63 23.02 -23.13
N TYR A 314 -8.78 22.46 -22.28
CA TYR A 314 -7.37 22.15 -22.54
C TYR A 314 -6.88 21.10 -21.54
N SER A 315 -5.81 20.41 -21.90
CA SER A 315 -5.20 19.40 -21.02
C SER A 315 -4.45 20.06 -19.87
N ARG A 316 -4.56 19.45 -18.69
CA ARG A 316 -3.89 19.85 -17.44
C ARG A 316 -2.52 19.20 -17.27
N VAL A 317 -2.04 18.46 -18.26
CA VAL A 317 -0.74 17.78 -18.19
C VAL A 317 0.35 18.82 -17.99
N LYS A 318 1.06 18.70 -16.87
CA LYS A 318 2.22 19.50 -16.47
C LYS A 318 3.52 18.81 -16.85
N TYR A 319 3.57 17.49 -16.67
CA TYR A 319 4.76 16.68 -16.94
C TYR A 319 4.40 15.52 -17.86
N LEU A 320 5.01 15.50 -19.05
CA LEU A 320 4.87 14.44 -20.04
C LEU A 320 6.23 13.83 -20.35
N ARG A 321 6.43 12.57 -19.96
CA ARG A 321 7.68 11.83 -20.21
C ARG A 321 7.51 10.89 -21.39
N LEU A 322 8.22 11.15 -22.48
CA LEU A 322 8.20 10.39 -23.72
C LEU A 322 9.60 9.93 -24.15
N ASP A 323 10.63 10.15 -23.32
CA ASP A 323 12.01 9.71 -23.55
C ASP A 323 12.10 8.20 -23.80
N GLY A 324 13.04 7.78 -24.65
CA GLY A 324 13.18 6.37 -25.04
C GLY A 324 12.02 5.83 -25.91
N ASN A 325 11.31 6.70 -26.63
CA ASN A 325 10.37 6.32 -27.70
C ASN A 325 10.94 6.63 -29.09
N ASN A 326 10.17 6.33 -30.13
CA ASN A 326 10.50 6.62 -31.53
C ASN A 326 9.90 7.96 -31.98
N LEU A 327 10.00 8.99 -31.12
CA LEU A 327 9.54 10.35 -31.39
C LEU A 327 10.72 11.32 -31.34
N THR A 328 10.68 12.31 -32.21
CA THR A 328 11.61 13.44 -32.23
C THR A 328 10.83 14.75 -32.09
N GLN A 329 11.56 15.85 -31.86
CA GLN A 329 10.94 17.18 -31.79
C GLN A 329 10.18 17.54 -33.08
N ALA A 330 10.59 17.00 -34.23
CA ALA A 330 9.94 17.26 -35.52
C ALA A 330 8.56 16.58 -35.66
N ASP A 331 8.28 15.57 -34.84
CA ASP A 331 7.01 14.84 -34.85
C ASP A 331 5.93 15.53 -34.01
N LEU A 332 6.30 16.58 -33.26
CA LEU A 332 5.40 17.34 -32.41
C LEU A 332 4.64 18.40 -33.22
N PRO A 333 3.28 18.35 -33.27
CA PRO A 333 2.49 19.33 -34.00
C PRO A 333 2.48 20.69 -33.30
N GLN A 334 2.50 21.79 -34.05
CA GLN A 334 2.50 23.16 -33.49
C GLN A 334 1.24 23.45 -32.67
N GLU A 335 0.10 22.85 -33.03
CA GLU A 335 -1.17 23.01 -32.32
C GLU A 335 -1.12 22.47 -30.89
N MET A 336 -0.09 21.68 -30.54
CA MET A 336 0.09 21.16 -29.18
C MET A 336 0.18 22.28 -28.15
N TYR A 337 0.77 23.43 -28.50
CA TYR A 337 0.93 24.55 -27.57
C TYR A 337 -0.41 25.14 -27.11
N ASN A 338 -1.50 24.87 -27.83
CA ASN A 338 -2.84 25.27 -27.42
C ASN A 338 -3.48 24.24 -26.47
N CYS A 339 -3.30 22.94 -26.75
CA CYS A 339 -3.86 21.85 -25.94
C CYS A 339 -3.08 21.60 -24.65
N LEU A 340 -1.75 21.58 -24.72
CA LEU A 340 -0.80 21.32 -23.63
C LEU A 340 -0.14 22.60 -23.12
N ARG A 341 -0.87 23.72 -23.15
CA ARG A 341 -0.35 25.06 -22.83
C ARG A 341 0.16 25.25 -21.39
N VAL A 342 -0.15 24.32 -20.50
CA VAL A 342 0.31 24.31 -19.10
C VAL A 342 1.39 23.26 -18.83
N ALA A 343 1.88 22.58 -19.86
CA ALA A 343 2.99 21.66 -19.75
C ALA A 343 4.25 22.43 -19.35
N ALA A 344 4.81 22.08 -18.20
CA ALA A 344 6.08 22.59 -17.72
C ALA A 344 7.25 21.83 -18.37
N ASP A 345 7.08 20.54 -18.65
CA ASP A 345 8.08 19.70 -19.28
C ASP A 345 7.45 18.63 -20.18
N ILE A 346 8.04 18.46 -21.37
CA ILE A 346 7.73 17.40 -22.34
C ILE A 346 9.07 16.80 -22.75
N SER A 347 9.47 15.73 -22.06
CA SER A 347 10.78 15.13 -22.28
C SER A 347 10.72 14.11 -23.42
N LEU A 348 11.54 14.31 -24.45
CA LEU A 348 11.68 13.39 -25.60
C LEU A 348 13.04 12.67 -25.66
N GLN A 349 14.02 13.08 -24.85
CA GLN A 349 15.41 12.60 -24.89
C GLN A 349 15.79 11.85 -23.62
#